data_AF-A0A348MWN2-F1
#
_entry.id   AF-A0A348MWN2-F1
#
_cell.length_a   1.000
_cell.length_b   1.000
_cell.length_c   1.000
_cell.angle_alpha   90.00
_cell.angle_beta   90.00
_cell.angle_gamma   90.00
#
_symmetry.space_group_name_H-M   'P 1'
#
loop_
_entity.id
_entity.type
_entity.pdbx_description
1 polymer ?
#
loop_
_entity_poly.entity_id
_entity_poly.type
_entity_poly.pdbx_seq_one_letter_code
_entity_poly.pdbx_strand_id
1 'polypeptide(L)'
;MHFAPYQYQPAALQAVRCDYVIIAQWVMQQLPKHYQYEHFGSTAIGVHGKAVIDIACLYPNVAGDISAKQTLVDQTVPKLLAMGCEWQWGKTLFPTFRPRLDIAVSTVQGEIINVHI
;
A
#
# COMPACT_ATOMS: atom_id res chain seq x y z
N MET A 1 5.82 -11.74 -10.27
CA MET A 1 5.97 -10.62 -9.31
C MET A 1 6.23 -11.21 -7.94
N HIS A 2 7.06 -10.57 -7.14
CA HIS A 2 7.29 -10.93 -5.74
C HIS A 2 7.48 -9.66 -4.91
N PHE A 3 7.19 -9.74 -3.62
CA PHE A 3 7.47 -8.65 -2.70
C PHE A 3 8.97 -8.47 -2.50
N ALA A 4 9.39 -7.22 -2.39
CA ALA A 4 10.76 -6.81 -2.13
C ALA A 4 10.76 -5.70 -1.05
N PRO A 5 11.89 -5.47 -0.36
CA PRO A 5 12.02 -4.36 0.57
C PRO A 5 11.71 -3.02 -0.11
N TYR A 6 11.14 -2.10 0.65
CA TYR A 6 10.84 -0.77 0.14
C TYR A 6 12.15 -0.06 -0.24
N GLN A 7 12.15 0.68 -1.37
CA GLN A 7 13.31 1.45 -1.79
C GLN A 7 12.97 2.92 -1.80
N TYR A 8 13.62 3.71 -0.94
CA TYR A 8 13.49 5.16 -1.01
C TYR A 8 13.91 5.67 -2.39
N GLN A 9 13.00 6.36 -3.07
CA GLN A 9 13.28 7.05 -4.32
C GLN A 9 13.05 8.56 -4.13
N PRO A 10 13.99 9.41 -4.58
CA PRO A 10 13.76 10.85 -4.60
C PRO A 10 12.49 11.18 -5.38
N ALA A 11 11.74 12.19 -4.90
CA ALA A 11 10.54 12.63 -5.58
C ALA A 11 10.89 13.16 -6.99
N ALA A 12 10.43 12.44 -8.02
CA ALA A 12 10.59 12.81 -9.41
C ALA A 12 9.29 12.53 -10.16
N LEU A 13 9.04 13.29 -11.23
CA LEU A 13 7.95 13.00 -12.14
C LEU A 13 8.38 11.84 -13.04
N GLN A 14 7.59 10.77 -13.02
CA GLN A 14 7.82 9.56 -13.79
C GLN A 14 6.73 9.42 -14.86
N ALA A 15 7.10 8.78 -15.98
CA ALA A 15 6.18 8.45 -17.06
C ALA A 15 5.09 7.48 -16.58
N VAL A 16 3.89 7.59 -17.16
CA VAL A 16 2.80 6.65 -16.90
C VAL A 16 3.17 5.28 -17.45
N ARG A 17 2.88 4.24 -16.67
CA ARG A 17 3.00 2.85 -17.09
C ARG A 17 1.64 2.16 -17.08
N CYS A 18 1.41 1.28 -18.05
CA CYS A 18 0.17 0.53 -18.17
C CYS A 18 0.04 -0.61 -17.14
N ASP A 19 1.15 -1.05 -16.55
CA ASP A 19 1.19 -2.20 -15.66
C ASP A 19 0.92 -1.86 -14.19
N TYR A 20 0.81 -0.59 -13.81
CA TYR A 20 0.48 -0.20 -12.44
C TYR A 20 -0.83 -0.82 -11.94
N VAL A 21 -1.86 -0.89 -12.80
CA VAL A 21 -3.15 -1.52 -12.45
C VAL A 21 -2.98 -3.03 -12.22
N ILE A 22 -2.16 -3.69 -13.03
CA ILE A 22 -1.89 -5.13 -12.91
C ILE A 22 -1.11 -5.41 -11.62
N ILE A 23 -0.09 -4.59 -11.33
CA ILE A 23 0.70 -4.69 -10.09
C ILE A 23 -0.19 -4.45 -8.87
N ALA A 24 -1.02 -3.40 -8.88
CA ALA A 24 -1.94 -3.10 -7.79
C ALA A 24 -2.94 -4.25 -7.54
N GLN A 25 -3.53 -4.81 -8.60
CA GLN A 25 -4.41 -5.98 -8.50
C GLN A 25 -3.68 -7.19 -7.90
N TRP A 26 -2.46 -7.47 -8.34
CA TRP A 26 -1.66 -8.54 -7.78
C TRP A 26 -1.37 -8.34 -6.30
N VAL A 27 -1.01 -7.11 -5.87
CA VAL A 27 -0.80 -6.78 -4.45
C VAL A 27 -2.08 -7.01 -3.65
N MET A 28 -3.22 -6.45 -4.08
CA MET A 28 -4.52 -6.65 -3.41
C MET A 28 -4.91 -8.13 -3.31
N GLN A 29 -4.48 -8.96 -4.26
CA GLN A 29 -4.67 -10.42 -4.20
C GLN A 29 -3.80 -11.11 -3.14
N GLN A 30 -2.71 -10.50 -2.67
CA GLN A 30 -1.90 -11.04 -1.56
C GLN A 30 -2.36 -10.54 -0.18
N LEU A 31 -3.06 -9.41 -0.12
CA LEU A 31 -3.46 -8.79 1.14
C LEU A 31 -4.58 -9.57 1.87
N PRO A 32 -4.70 -9.43 3.20
CA PRO A 32 -5.72 -10.10 4.02
C PRO A 32 -7.17 -9.93 3.51
N LYS A 33 -7.88 -11.04 3.30
CA LYS A 33 -9.16 -11.07 2.58
C LYS A 33 -10.38 -10.51 3.31
N HIS A 34 -10.25 -10.16 4.58
CA HIS A 34 -11.36 -9.62 5.36
C HIS A 34 -11.55 -8.11 5.22
N TYR A 35 -10.69 -7.44 4.45
CA TYR A 35 -10.82 -6.03 4.08
C TYR A 35 -11.19 -5.84 2.63
N GLN A 36 -11.75 -4.67 2.34
CA GLN A 36 -11.81 -4.15 0.97
C GLN A 36 -10.56 -3.32 0.69
N TYR A 37 -10.06 -3.41 -0.55
CA TYR A 37 -8.90 -2.66 -1.00
C TYR A 37 -9.24 -1.86 -2.25
N GLU A 38 -8.76 -0.63 -2.30
CA GLU A 38 -8.96 0.26 -3.44
C GLU A 38 -7.62 0.83 -3.91
N HIS A 39 -7.29 0.64 -5.19
CA HIS A 39 -6.18 1.34 -5.83
C HIS A 39 -6.61 2.77 -6.13
N PHE A 40 -5.87 3.75 -5.63
CA PHE A 40 -6.14 5.18 -5.82
C PHE A 40 -4.87 5.95 -6.20
N GLY A 41 -4.99 7.26 -6.35
CA GLY A 41 -3.88 8.14 -6.69
C GLY A 41 -3.54 8.15 -8.18
N SER A 42 -2.41 8.77 -8.52
CA SER A 42 -2.02 9.02 -9.93
C SER A 42 -1.88 7.76 -10.77
N THR A 43 -1.39 6.67 -10.18
CA THR A 43 -1.18 5.39 -10.87
C THR A 43 -2.48 4.63 -11.12
N ALA A 44 -3.56 4.94 -10.42
CA ALA A 44 -4.89 4.35 -10.65
C ALA A 44 -5.61 4.95 -11.86
N ILE A 45 -5.35 6.24 -12.15
CA ILE A 45 -6.00 6.99 -13.24
C ILE A 45 -5.07 7.22 -14.45
N GLY A 46 -3.84 6.69 -14.42
CA GLY A 46 -2.91 6.73 -15.54
C GLY A 46 -2.38 8.14 -15.84
N VAL A 47 -2.03 8.92 -14.82
CA VAL A 47 -1.40 10.24 -15.00
C VAL A 47 0.02 10.27 -14.44
N HIS A 48 0.85 11.18 -14.98
CA HIS A 48 2.22 11.37 -14.53
C HIS A 48 2.27 11.66 -13.03
N GLY A 49 3.22 11.05 -12.34
CA GLY A 49 3.31 11.12 -10.88
C GLY A 49 4.62 10.55 -10.36
N LYS A 50 4.64 10.14 -9.10
CA LYS A 50 5.86 9.62 -8.45
C LYS A 50 6.18 8.16 -8.79
N ALA A 51 5.42 7.52 -9.68
CA ALA A 51 5.48 6.08 -9.94
C ALA A 51 5.28 5.20 -8.69
N VAL A 52 4.45 5.64 -7.74
CA VAL A 52 4.10 4.86 -6.55
C VAL A 52 2.64 4.42 -6.63
N ILE A 53 2.38 3.17 -6.30
CA ILE A 53 1.03 2.61 -6.23
C ILE A 53 0.47 2.89 -4.83
N ASP A 54 -0.69 3.54 -4.74
CA ASP A 54 -1.37 3.81 -3.48
C ASP A 54 -2.60 2.89 -3.35
N ILE A 55 -2.65 2.07 -2.30
CA ILE A 55 -3.76 1.15 -2.01
C ILE A 55 -4.37 1.54 -0.68
N ALA A 56 -5.68 1.77 -0.64
CA ALA A 56 -6.41 2.02 0.59
C ALA A 56 -6.94 0.70 1.15
N CYS A 57 -6.70 0.44 2.44
CA CYS A 57 -7.38 -0.62 3.19
C CYS A 57 -8.64 -0.05 3.88
N LEU A 58 -9.81 -0.59 3.54
CA LEU A 58 -11.09 -0.13 4.08
C LEU A 58 -11.57 -1.08 5.18
N TYR A 59 -11.70 -0.56 6.40
CA TYR A 59 -12.22 -1.31 7.54
C TYR A 59 -13.72 -1.60 7.37
N PRO A 60 -14.19 -2.84 7.59
CA PRO A 60 -15.60 -3.17 7.49
C PRO A 60 -16.39 -2.55 8.66
N ASN A 61 -17.46 -1.80 8.35
CA ASN A 61 -18.54 -1.43 9.28
C ASN A 61 -18.12 -0.78 10.62
N VAL A 62 -17.05 0.02 10.65
CA VAL A 62 -16.57 0.73 11.85
C VAL A 62 -16.66 2.25 11.72
N ALA A 63 -17.69 2.75 11.02
CA ALA A 63 -17.83 4.18 10.76
C ALA A 63 -17.92 4.97 12.08
N GLY A 64 -16.86 5.74 12.38
CA GLY A 64 -16.76 6.61 13.57
C GLY A 64 -16.14 5.96 14.82
N ASP A 65 -16.06 4.63 14.91
CA ASP A 65 -15.50 3.95 16.08
C ASP A 65 -13.97 3.80 15.97
N ILE A 66 -13.25 4.68 16.67
CA ILE A 66 -11.78 4.68 16.71
C ILE A 66 -11.23 3.41 17.39
N SER A 67 -11.89 2.92 18.44
CA SER A 67 -11.41 1.75 19.18
C SER A 67 -11.51 0.48 18.32
N ALA A 68 -12.65 0.30 17.64
CA ALA A 68 -12.83 -0.82 16.72
C ALA A 68 -11.83 -0.76 15.54
N LYS A 69 -11.56 0.43 14.99
CA LYS A 69 -10.51 0.60 13.97
C LYS A 69 -9.13 0.22 14.50
N GLN A 70 -8.78 0.64 15.71
CA GLN A 70 -7.50 0.31 16.32
C GLN A 70 -7.36 -1.21 16.54
N THR A 71 -8.41 -1.89 17.00
CA THR A 71 -8.41 -3.36 17.12
C THR A 71 -8.13 -4.05 15.78
N LEU A 72 -8.75 -3.57 14.69
CA LEU A 72 -8.51 -4.10 13.35
C LEU A 72 -7.07 -3.86 12.89
N VAL A 73 -6.51 -2.67 13.18
CA VAL A 73 -5.10 -2.35 12.92
C VAL A 73 -4.17 -3.31 13.66
N ASP A 74 -4.39 -3.50 14.96
CA ASP A 74 -3.55 -4.35 15.82
C ASP A 74 -3.55 -5.82 15.34
N GLN A 75 -4.65 -6.28 14.75
CA GLN A 75 -4.76 -7.61 14.15
C GLN A 75 -4.11 -7.74 12.76
N THR A 76 -3.91 -6.62 12.05
CA THR A 76 -3.56 -6.62 10.63
C THR A 76 -2.12 -6.24 10.38
N VAL A 77 -1.63 -5.22 11.09
CA VAL A 77 -0.25 -4.75 10.96
C VAL A 77 0.74 -5.89 11.11
N PRO A 78 0.66 -6.79 12.12
CA PRO A 78 1.60 -7.91 12.21
C PRO A 78 1.62 -8.82 10.98
N LYS A 79 0.47 -9.02 10.33
CA LYS A 79 0.37 -9.84 9.11
C LYS A 79 1.05 -9.15 7.92
N LEU A 80 0.86 -7.85 7.78
CA LEU A 80 1.50 -7.05 6.73
C LEU A 80 3.02 -6.96 6.95
N LEU A 81 3.46 -6.78 8.19
CA LEU A 81 4.89 -6.82 8.54
C LEU A 81 5.51 -8.19 8.20
N ALA A 82 4.80 -9.29 8.46
CA ALA A 82 5.26 -10.63 8.10
C ALA A 82 5.33 -10.86 6.57
N MET A 83 4.58 -10.09 5.77
CA MET A 83 4.69 -10.08 4.30
C MET A 83 5.91 -9.27 3.80
N GLY A 84 6.61 -8.57 4.69
CA GLY A 84 7.73 -7.69 4.37
C GLY A 84 7.34 -6.22 4.22
N CYS A 85 6.12 -5.82 4.59
CA CYS A 85 5.79 -4.40 4.65
C CYS A 85 6.60 -3.72 5.75
N GLU A 86 6.99 -2.49 5.50
CA GLU A 86 7.70 -1.62 6.43
C GLU A 86 6.73 -0.60 6.99
N TRP A 87 6.67 -0.50 8.32
CA TRP A 87 5.90 0.55 8.95
C TRP A 87 6.63 1.88 8.79
N GLN A 88 6.08 2.78 7.98
CA GLN A 88 6.59 4.13 7.90
C GLN A 88 6.25 4.89 9.18
N TRP A 89 7.25 5.06 10.04
CA TRP A 89 7.20 5.83 11.28
C TRP A 89 7.12 7.35 11.05
N GLY A 90 6.35 7.80 10.07
CA GLY A 90 5.78 9.16 10.07
C GLY A 90 4.77 9.28 11.22
N LYS A 91 5.19 9.04 12.46
CA LYS A 91 4.40 8.85 13.69
C LYS A 91 3.56 10.07 14.08
N THR A 92 3.67 11.18 13.35
CA THR A 92 2.92 12.42 13.60
C THR A 92 1.96 12.79 12.47
N LEU A 93 2.04 12.16 11.30
CA LEU A 93 1.19 12.52 10.15
C LEU A 93 -0.07 11.67 10.04
N PHE A 94 -0.03 10.43 10.55
CA PHE A 94 -1.14 9.50 10.45
C PHE A 94 -1.58 9.02 11.84
N PRO A 95 -2.89 9.06 12.15
CA PRO A 95 -3.41 8.46 13.38
C PRO A 95 -3.10 6.96 13.45
N THR A 96 -2.94 6.42 14.66
CA THR A 96 -2.62 5.00 14.88
C THR A 96 -3.66 4.05 14.30
N PHE A 97 -4.92 4.48 14.20
CA PHE A 97 -6.02 3.73 13.61
C PHE A 97 -6.12 3.86 12.08
N ARG A 98 -5.14 4.52 11.45
CA ARG A 98 -4.97 4.65 10.00
C ARG A 98 -3.48 4.69 9.66
N PRO A 99 -2.72 3.63 9.98
CA PRO A 99 -1.28 3.60 9.70
C PRO A 99 -1.04 3.58 8.19
N ARG A 100 0.17 3.97 7.79
CA ARG A 100 0.70 3.74 6.46
C ARG A 100 1.81 2.70 6.54
N LEU A 101 1.72 1.68 5.69
CA LEU A 101 2.76 0.67 5.50
C LEU A 101 3.23 0.69 4.07
N ASP A 102 4.53 0.55 3.86
CA ASP A 102 5.12 0.60 2.53
C ASP A 102 5.78 -0.73 2.20
N ILE A 103 5.79 -1.10 0.93
CA ILE A 103 6.50 -2.26 0.40
C ILE A 103 6.92 -1.97 -1.04
N ALA A 104 7.73 -2.83 -1.65
CA ALA A 104 7.95 -2.80 -3.08
C ALA A 104 7.55 -4.12 -3.76
N VAL A 105 7.27 -4.04 -5.05
CA VAL A 105 7.05 -5.19 -5.92
C VAL A 105 8.17 -5.24 -6.95
N SER A 106 8.83 -6.39 -7.03
CA SER A 106 9.76 -6.70 -8.10
C SER A 106 9.00 -7.35 -9.27
N THR A 107 9.08 -6.73 -10.44
CA THR A 107 8.46 -7.23 -11.68
C THR A 107 9.30 -8.35 -12.30
N VAL A 108 8.73 -9.08 -13.26
CA VAL A 108 9.47 -10.12 -13.99
C VAL A 108 10.61 -9.54 -14.83
N GLN A 109 10.54 -8.25 -15.14
CA GLN A 109 11.54 -7.47 -15.85
C GLN A 109 12.64 -6.91 -14.92
N GLY A 110 12.56 -7.19 -13.61
CA GLY A 110 13.55 -6.76 -12.62
C GLY A 110 13.36 -5.33 -12.11
N GLU A 111 12.23 -4.69 -12.43
CA GLU A 111 11.93 -3.34 -11.96
C GLU A 111 11.37 -3.39 -10.54
N ILE A 112 11.68 -2.38 -9.73
CA ILE A 112 11.18 -2.24 -8.36
C ILE A 112 10.18 -1.09 -8.31
N ILE A 113 8.94 -1.41 -7.95
CA ILE A 113 7.84 -0.44 -7.86
C ILE A 113 7.36 -0.37 -6.42
N ASN A 114 7.43 0.82 -5.85
CA ASN A 114 6.96 1.07 -4.50
C ASN A 114 5.43 1.06 -4.43
N VAL A 115 4.94 0.62 -3.28
CA VAL A 115 3.51 0.53 -2.96
C VAL A 115 3.30 1.08 -1.55
N HIS A 116 2.35 1.98 -1.40
CA HIS A 116 1.83 2.43 -0.10
C HIS A 116 0.50 1.73 0.17
N ILE A 117 0.32 1.23 1.40
CA ILE A 117 -0.89 0.54 1.90
C ILE A 117 -1.39 1.23 3.18
#